data_AF-A0A936JQD3-F1
#
_entry.id   AF-A0A936JQD3-F1
#
_cell.length_a   1.000
_cell.length_b   1.000
_cell.length_c   1.000
_cell.angle_alpha   90.00
_cell.angle_beta   90.00
_cell.angle_gamma   90.00
#
_symmetry.space_group_name_H-M   'P 1'
#
loop_
_entity.id
_entity.type
_entity.pdbx_description
1 polymer ?
#
loop_
_entity_poly.entity_id
_entity_poly.type
_entity_poly.pdbx_seq_one_letter_code
_entity_poly.pdbx_strand_id
1 'polypeptide(L)'
;MNTIFQLNAAELDEQFLLGIKELFKSKTIEISIREINDPEDETEYLMSSAENKQKLQSAIDYIRDGKELVSFSAEKFEEMVHEKSRI
;
A
#
# COMPACT_ATOMS: atom_id res chain seq x y z
N MET A 1 -13.28 1.39 -15.13
CA MET A 1 -12.76 1.11 -13.78
C MET A 1 -12.06 -0.23 -13.85
N ASN A 2 -10.77 -0.26 -13.56
CA ASN A 2 -9.99 -1.50 -13.48
C ASN A 2 -9.77 -1.78 -11.99
N THR A 3 -10.11 -2.98 -11.54
CA THR A 3 -10.05 -3.37 -10.12
C THR A 3 -9.44 -4.76 -10.06
N ILE A 4 -8.35 -4.90 -9.29
CA ILE A 4 -7.64 -6.15 -9.10
C ILE A 4 -7.90 -6.60 -7.67
N PHE A 5 -8.34 -7.85 -7.50
CA PHE A 5 -8.46 -8.49 -6.20
C PHE A 5 -7.37 -9.56 -6.10
N GLN A 6 -6.54 -9.46 -5.06
CA GLN A 6 -5.58 -10.50 -4.70
C GLN A 6 -6.03 -11.09 -3.37
N LEU A 7 -6.31 -12.39 -3.39
CA LEU A 7 -6.91 -13.12 -2.29
C LEU A 7 -6.41 -14.57 -2.30
N ASN A 8 -6.50 -15.25 -1.17
CA ASN A 8 -6.31 -16.68 -1.13
C ASN A 8 -7.45 -17.38 -1.88
N ALA A 9 -7.16 -18.53 -2.50
CA ALA A 9 -8.17 -19.30 -3.21
C ALA A 9 -9.35 -19.73 -2.32
N ALA A 10 -9.13 -19.95 -1.02
CA ALA A 10 -10.17 -20.29 -0.07
C ALA A 10 -11.15 -19.14 0.22
N GLU A 11 -10.74 -17.89 -0.05
CA GLU A 11 -11.57 -16.69 0.11
C GLU A 11 -12.45 -16.43 -1.12
N LEU A 12 -12.25 -17.17 -2.22
CA LEU A 12 -13.11 -17.13 -3.39
C LEU A 12 -14.39 -17.95 -3.14
N ASP A 13 -15.27 -17.39 -2.31
CA ASP A 13 -16.53 -18.02 -1.91
C ASP A 13 -17.78 -17.40 -2.58
N GLU A 14 -18.96 -17.93 -2.26
CA GLU A 14 -20.22 -17.44 -2.81
C GLU A 14 -20.51 -15.97 -2.44
N GLN A 15 -20.10 -15.53 -1.24
CA GLN A 15 -20.32 -14.16 -0.78
C GLN A 15 -19.47 -13.18 -1.58
N PHE A 16 -18.21 -13.53 -1.85
CA PHE A 16 -17.34 -12.75 -2.72
C PHE A 16 -17.94 -12.58 -4.12
N LEU A 17 -18.43 -13.67 -4.72
CA LEU A 17 -19.05 -13.64 -6.05
C LEU A 17 -20.33 -12.80 -6.08
N LEU A 18 -21.14 -12.81 -5.02
CA LEU A 18 -22.30 -11.93 -4.88
C LEU A 18 -21.87 -10.45 -4.83
N GLY A 19 -20.80 -10.14 -4.09
CA GLY A 19 -20.23 -8.79 -4.01
C GLY A 19 -19.79 -8.26 -5.38
N ILE A 20 -19.09 -9.09 -6.17
CA ILE A 20 -18.68 -8.72 -7.55
C ILE A 20 -19.90 -8.43 -8.43
N LYS A 21 -20.95 -9.25 -8.35
CA LYS A 21 -22.20 -9.03 -9.12
C LYS A 21 -22.89 -7.73 -8.72
N GLU A 22 -22.93 -7.38 -7.44
CA GLU A 22 -23.51 -6.12 -6.99
C GLU A 22 -22.67 -4.90 -7.41
N LEU A 23 -21.34 -5.02 -7.42
CA LEU A 23 -20.45 -3.92 -7.81
C LEU A 23 -20.53 -3.61 -9.31
N PHE A 24 -20.69 -4.65 -10.15
CA PHE A 24 -20.63 -4.52 -11.61
C PHE A 24 -21.98 -4.67 -12.32
N LYS A 25 -23.05 -5.11 -11.64
CA LYS A 25 -24.44 -5.21 -12.12
C LYS A 25 -24.56 -5.60 -13.59
N SER A 26 -25.08 -4.71 -14.44
CA SER A 26 -25.35 -4.94 -15.85
C SER A 26 -24.14 -4.76 -16.78
N LYS A 27 -22.92 -4.68 -16.24
CA LYS A 27 -21.71 -4.49 -17.05
C LYS A 27 -21.15 -5.85 -17.45
N THR A 28 -20.66 -5.93 -18.67
CA THR A 28 -19.80 -7.04 -19.10
C THR A 28 -18.49 -6.95 -18.33
N ILE A 29 -18.10 -8.04 -17.66
CA ILE A 29 -16.85 -8.16 -16.94
C ILE A 29 -16.01 -9.29 -17.52
N GLU A 30 -14.69 -9.16 -17.40
CA GLU A 30 -13.71 -10.20 -17.64
C GLU A 30 -13.11 -10.61 -16.29
N ILE A 31 -12.94 -11.91 -16.05
CA ILE A 31 -12.25 -12.44 -14.87
C ILE A 31 -10.99 -13.17 -15.36
N SER A 32 -9.83 -12.74 -14.87
CA SER A 32 -8.55 -13.38 -15.12
C SER A 32 -8.04 -13.98 -13.80
N ILE A 33 -7.75 -15.29 -13.80
CA ILE A 33 -7.24 -16.02 -12.64
C ILE A 33 -5.78 -16.39 -12.93
N ARG A 34 -4.88 -15.99 -12.03
CA ARG A 34 -3.46 -16.34 -12.08
C ARG A 34 -3.03 -16.86 -10.73
N GLU A 35 -2.22 -17.91 -10.72
CA GLU A 35 -1.50 -18.31 -9.52
C GLU A 35 -0.42 -17.25 -9.23
N ILE A 36 -0.36 -16.82 -7.98
CA ILE A 36 0.64 -15.87 -7.50
C ILE A 36 1.51 -16.66 -6.52
N ASN A 37 2.66 -17.14 -7.01
CA ASN A 37 3.56 -18.02 -6.25
C ASN A 37 4.21 -17.30 -5.06
N ASP A 38 4.48 -16.00 -5.22
CA ASP A 38 4.87 -15.10 -4.16
C ASP A 38 3.88 -13.95 -4.19
N PRO A 39 2.96 -13.85 -3.21
CA PRO A 39 2.01 -12.75 -3.13
C PRO A 39 2.78 -11.49 -2.78
N GLU A 40 3.56 -10.95 -3.74
CA GLU A 40 4.60 -9.91 -3.59
C GLU A 40 4.66 -9.46 -2.14
N ASP A 41 5.38 -10.22 -1.30
CA ASP A 41 5.58 -9.80 0.07
C ASP A 41 6.40 -8.52 -0.09
N GLU A 42 5.74 -7.37 0.00
CA GLU A 42 6.38 -6.07 -0.15
C GLU A 42 7.60 -6.03 0.78
N THR A 43 7.56 -6.76 1.90
CA THR A 43 8.71 -7.01 2.77
C THR A 43 9.84 -7.72 2.05
N GLU A 44 9.61 -8.84 1.36
CA GLU A 44 10.63 -9.55 0.61
C GLU A 44 11.20 -8.69 -0.53
N TYR A 45 10.35 -7.97 -1.27
CA TYR A 45 10.79 -7.02 -2.28
C TYR A 45 11.66 -5.90 -1.68
N LEU A 46 11.22 -5.29 -0.57
CA LEU A 46 11.96 -4.27 0.15
C LEU A 46 13.27 -4.82 0.75
N MET A 47 13.31 -6.10 1.11
CA MET A 47 14.48 -6.78 1.68
C MET A 47 15.38 -7.45 0.63
N SER A 48 14.99 -7.44 -0.64
CA SER A 48 15.64 -8.19 -1.74
C SER A 48 17.07 -7.73 -2.02
N SER A 49 17.40 -6.46 -1.76
CA SER A 49 18.77 -5.95 -1.86
C SER A 49 19.36 -5.67 -0.48
N ALA A 50 20.63 -6.07 -0.30
CA ALA A 50 21.35 -5.85 0.95
C ALA A 50 21.44 -4.37 1.32
N GLU A 51 21.57 -3.50 0.30
CA GLU A 51 21.62 -2.05 0.49
C GLU A 51 20.27 -1.49 0.96
N ASN A 52 19.15 -1.91 0.36
CA ASN A 52 17.82 -1.44 0.74
C ASN A 52 17.44 -1.95 2.13
N LYS A 53 17.76 -3.21 2.43
CA LYS A 53 17.60 -3.80 3.76
C LYS A 53 18.35 -3.01 4.84
N GLN A 54 19.62 -2.67 4.60
CA GLN A 54 20.42 -1.91 5.58
C GLN A 54 19.87 -0.50 5.81
N LYS A 55 19.44 0.18 4.74
CA LYS A 55 18.83 1.52 4.81
C LYS A 55 17.53 1.49 5.60
N LEU A 56 16.63 0.54 5.31
CA LEU A 56 15.36 0.37 6.01
C LEU A 56 15.56 0.03 7.48
N GLN A 57 16.48 -0.90 7.79
CA GLN A 57 16.78 -1.26 9.16
C GLN A 57 17.31 -0.06 9.96
N SER A 58 18.22 0.72 9.36
CA SER A 58 18.74 1.94 9.99
C SER A 58 17.63 2.96 10.24
N ALA A 59 16.73 3.17 9.27
CA ALA A 59 15.60 4.10 9.45
C ALA A 59 14.66 3.66 10.60
N ILE A 60 14.38 2.35 10.71
CA ILE A 60 13.59 1.79 11.82
C ILE A 60 14.27 2.06 13.16
N ASP A 61 15.58 1.83 13.26
CA ASP A 61 16.33 2.07 14.49
C ASP A 61 16.37 3.57 14.87
N TYR A 62 16.51 4.47 13.89
CA TYR A 62 16.44 5.91 14.11
C TYR A 62 15.08 6.35 14.69
N ILE A 63 13.98 5.84 14.13
CA ILE A 63 12.63 6.12 14.61
C ILE A 63 12.42 5.56 16.01
N ARG A 64 12.83 4.31 16.25
CA ARG A 64 12.70 3.65 17.57
C ARG A 64 13.45 4.41 18.66
N ASP A 65 14.63 4.91 18.34
CA ASP A 65 15.48 5.68 19.26
C ASP A 65 15.00 7.15 19.41
N GLY A 66 13.93 7.55 18.72
CA GLY A 66 13.39 8.91 18.77
C GLY A 66 14.31 9.98 18.17
N LYS A 67 15.26 9.58 17.31
CA LYS A 67 16.24 10.48 16.72
C LYS A 67 15.62 11.21 15.53
N GLU A 68 15.71 12.53 15.52
CA GLU A 68 15.38 13.40 14.37
C GLU A 68 13.92 13.27 13.86
N LEU A 69 12.99 12.84 14.72
CA LEU A 69 11.57 12.80 14.38
C LEU A 69 11.02 14.23 14.26
N VAL A 70 10.64 14.60 13.04
CA VAL A 70 9.92 15.86 12.80
C VAL A 70 8.43 15.59 12.95
N SER A 71 7.80 16.25 13.93
CA SER A 71 6.34 16.20 14.12
C SER A 71 5.73 17.57 13.87
N PHE A 72 4.65 17.60 13.10
CA PHE A 72 3.84 18.78 12.84
C PHE A 72 2.38 18.37 12.69
N SER A 73 1.47 19.30 13.00
CA SER A 73 0.06 19.14 12.70
C SER A 73 -0.21 19.52 11.23
N ALA A 74 -1.33 19.08 10.69
CA ALA A 74 -1.74 19.43 9.32
C ALA A 74 -1.84 20.96 9.16
N GLU A 75 -2.38 21.66 10.16
CA GLU A 75 -2.51 23.12 10.16
C GLU A 75 -1.15 23.80 10.09
N LYS A 76 -0.17 23.34 10.87
CA LYS A 76 1.19 23.87 10.88
C LYS A 76 1.91 23.64 9.54
N PHE A 77 1.64 22.53 8.87
CA PHE A 77 2.20 22.24 7.56
C PHE A 77 1.67 23.19 6.48
N GLU A 78 0.35 23.42 6.47
CA GLU A 78 -0.31 24.36 5.54
C GLU A 78 0.22 25.79 5.70
N GLU A 79 0.42 26.24 6.95
CA GLU A 79 1.03 27.55 7.24
C GLU A 79 2.44 27.69 6.64
N MET A 80 3.29 26.65 6.79
CA MET A 80 4.65 26.65 6.25
C MET A 80 4.67 26.63 4.70
N VAL A 81 3.74 25.91 4.07
CA VAL A 81 3.62 25.86 2.61
C VAL A 81 3.19 27.22 2.05
N HIS A 82 2.25 27.88 2.72
CA HIS A 82 1.80 29.23 2.32
C HIS A 82 2.87 30.31 2.52
N GLU A 83 3.68 30.21 3.57
CA GLU A 83 4.80 31.13 3.81
C GLU A 83 5.88 31.02 2.71
N LYS A 84 6.23 29.79 2.31
CA LYS A 84 7.21 29.57 1.23
C LYS A 84 6.71 29.93 -0.17
N SER A 85 5.39 29.90 -0.39
CA SER A 85 4.78 30.25 -1.68
C SER A 85 4.63 31.76 -1.92
N ARG A 86 4.97 32.59 -0.91
CA ARG A 86 4.95 34.06 -0.99
C ARG A 86 6.33 34.68 -1.28
N ILE A 87 7.36 33.86 -1.46
CA ILE A 87 8.73 34.26 -1.85
C ILE A 87 8.94 33.85 -3.31
#